data_AF-A0A964IGW8-F1
#
_entry.id   AF-A0A964IGW8-F1
#
_cell.length_a   1.000
_cell.length_b   1.000
_cell.length_c   1.000
_cell.angle_alpha   90.00
_cell.angle_beta   90.00
_cell.angle_gamma   90.00
#
_symmetry.space_group_name_H-M   'P 1'
#
loop_
_entity.id
_entity.type
_entity.pdbx_description
1 polymer ?
#
loop_
_entity_poly.entity_id
_entity_poly.type
_entity_poly.pdbx_seq_one_letter_code
_entity_poly.pdbx_strand_id
1 'polypeptide(L)'
;MCRGLVLAILFLITPRMDAVQSLGILHIKIVIVDSNRQAMPVPRHALLISDNPSSAPPRRILTALDGSVDVRLAPGNYTVESDRPVAFEGKAYQWTQIVDILAGREAVLELTGDNAEMVAITNEATSVTSPLEADPSSLLTRWQDSIVAIWTATSHGSGFLIDSNGLIAADQQVIGAATSVEVQLSPSVKVAGTVIASDAMRGVALIGIDPSIAASAKALPLECDKAAEPLTIGQEIAALEAPLGRPRGTSSGSVDSILANAIDTDLVPSAGGTGGPAFAPNGRLIGLTTLVIERDGTRDARGRIVRVGRLCELVAASAQKIKGTPPASATHLPVESVRPFPSDPAGADAPSRTRSQSLYRMSTSDFDIVFITPVQLMAARAPSDRTGARGRNASARLPDADDITERLLTDFSNWSAYVAATPPVLLIRVTPKLVEGFWTKVARGAAMTQGMSIPPIKRLKPDFARMRAFCGAAEIVPVHPFKLEHRVSDNDTLVEGLYAFDPGALAPACTTVTLQLYSAKEPQKTDMLLVHAKVVQQFWQDFAPYRAVK
;
A
#
# COMPACT_ATOMS: atom_id res chain seq x y z
N MET A 1 3.04 9.22 78.67
CA MET A 1 2.13 9.41 77.51
C MET A 1 2.82 8.87 76.27
N CYS A 2 2.05 8.27 75.35
CA CYS A 2 2.42 7.68 74.06
C CYS A 2 3.11 6.29 74.04
N ARG A 3 2.26 5.26 73.98
CA ARG A 3 2.52 3.93 73.41
C ARG A 3 2.55 4.05 71.88
N GLY A 4 3.66 3.71 71.23
CA GLY A 4 3.76 3.58 69.77
C GLY A 4 3.52 2.13 69.34
N LEU A 5 2.37 1.89 68.70
CA LEU A 5 1.96 0.62 68.09
C LEU A 5 2.60 0.54 66.69
N VAL A 6 3.47 -0.45 66.45
CA VAL A 6 3.95 -0.76 65.09
C VAL A 6 3.07 -1.87 64.52
N LEU A 7 2.23 -1.52 63.55
CA LEU A 7 1.40 -2.46 62.80
C LEU A 7 2.15 -2.87 61.53
N ALA A 8 2.55 -4.14 61.44
CA ALA A 8 3.11 -4.72 60.21
C ALA A 8 1.96 -5.12 59.27
N ILE A 9 1.88 -4.49 58.10
CA ILE A 9 0.92 -4.86 57.04
C ILE A 9 1.61 -5.88 56.13
N LEU A 10 1.15 -7.13 56.20
CA LEU A 10 1.54 -8.24 55.33
C LEU A 10 0.70 -8.17 54.04
N PHE A 11 1.28 -7.71 52.93
CA PHE A 11 0.63 -7.80 51.61
C PHE A 11 0.76 -9.23 51.07
N LEU A 12 -0.32 -10.02 51.16
CA LEU A 12 -0.48 -11.27 50.43
C LEU A 12 -0.79 -10.94 48.97
N ILE A 13 0.20 -11.07 48.09
CA ILE A 13 0.00 -11.07 46.64
C ILE A 13 -0.41 -12.49 46.24
N THR A 14 -1.70 -12.69 45.96
CA THR A 14 -2.17 -13.90 45.27
C THR A 14 -2.05 -13.69 43.76
N PRO A 15 -1.41 -14.59 42.99
CA PRO A 15 -1.46 -14.51 41.54
C PRO A 15 -2.88 -14.85 41.07
N ARG A 16 -3.53 -13.92 40.38
CA ARG A 16 -4.74 -14.25 39.61
C ARG A 16 -4.32 -15.15 38.44
N MET A 17 -4.71 -16.41 38.49
CA MET A 17 -4.71 -17.25 37.29
C MET A 17 -5.89 -16.80 36.44
N ASP A 18 -5.64 -16.01 35.40
CA ASP A 18 -6.64 -15.75 34.37
C ASP A 18 -6.87 -17.07 33.61
N ALA A 19 -8.06 -17.64 33.78
CA ALA A 19 -8.49 -18.80 33.01
C ALA A 19 -8.56 -18.41 31.54
N VAL A 20 -7.75 -19.04 30.69
CA VAL A 20 -7.83 -18.91 29.24
C VAL A 20 -9.16 -19.53 28.80
N GLN A 21 -10.20 -18.70 28.65
CA GLN A 21 -11.48 -19.14 28.11
C GLN A 21 -11.32 -19.40 26.61
N SER A 22 -11.66 -20.61 26.17
CA SER A 22 -11.65 -20.96 24.75
C SER A 22 -12.76 -20.21 24.01
N LEU A 23 -12.36 -19.42 23.01
CA LEU A 23 -13.29 -18.69 22.14
C LEU A 23 -14.17 -19.66 21.36
N GLY A 24 -15.45 -19.32 21.17
CA GLY A 24 -16.34 -19.95 20.22
C GLY A 24 -16.25 -19.26 18.85
N ILE A 25 -16.72 -19.94 17.80
CA ILE A 25 -16.81 -19.40 16.44
C ILE A 25 -18.28 -19.28 16.06
N LEU A 26 -18.71 -18.08 15.69
CA LEU A 26 -20.03 -17.83 15.13
C LEU A 26 -19.91 -17.69 13.61
N HIS A 27 -20.52 -18.61 12.89
CA HIS A 27 -20.66 -18.59 11.44
C HIS A 27 -21.97 -17.90 11.08
N ILE A 28 -21.90 -16.74 10.45
CA ILE A 28 -23.08 -15.99 10.01
C ILE A 28 -23.18 -16.07 8.50
N LYS A 29 -24.37 -16.34 7.98
CA LYS A 29 -24.64 -16.33 6.55
C LYS A 29 -25.92 -15.57 6.24
N ILE A 30 -25.85 -14.61 5.32
CA ILE A 30 -27.00 -13.80 4.90
C ILE A 30 -27.39 -14.16 3.48
N VAL A 31 -28.62 -14.63 3.31
CA VAL A 31 -29.17 -15.06 2.02
C VAL A 31 -30.62 -14.58 1.90
N ILE A 32 -30.92 -13.83 0.85
CA ILE A 32 -32.29 -13.46 0.49
C ILE A 32 -32.67 -14.23 -0.77
N VAL A 33 -33.93 -14.65 -0.87
CA VAL A 33 -34.44 -15.40 -2.03
C VAL A 33 -35.12 -14.43 -2.99
N ASP A 34 -34.76 -14.51 -4.27
CA ASP A 34 -35.38 -13.70 -5.34
C ASP A 34 -36.76 -14.23 -5.76
N SER A 35 -37.45 -13.43 -6.58
CA SER A 35 -38.74 -13.79 -7.17
C SER A 35 -38.74 -15.10 -7.98
N ASN A 36 -37.57 -15.58 -8.43
CA ASN A 36 -37.37 -16.84 -9.14
C ASN A 36 -36.97 -18.02 -8.22
N ARG A 37 -37.00 -17.82 -6.89
CA ARG A 37 -36.56 -18.76 -5.86
C ARG A 37 -35.05 -19.06 -5.86
N GLN A 38 -34.24 -18.17 -6.43
CA GLN A 38 -32.80 -18.26 -6.35
C GLN A 38 -32.28 -17.61 -5.06
N ALA A 39 -31.41 -18.32 -4.35
CA ALA A 39 -30.72 -17.81 -3.17
C ALA A 39 -29.63 -16.80 -3.58
N MET A 40 -29.83 -15.54 -3.19
CA MET A 40 -28.89 -14.44 -3.40
C MET A 40 -28.15 -14.14 -2.10
N PRO A 41 -26.82 -14.36 -2.04
CA PRO A 41 -26.04 -13.94 -0.88
C PRO A 41 -26.04 -12.40 -0.79
N VAL A 42 -25.98 -11.87 0.42
CA VAL A 42 -25.89 -10.41 0.64
C VAL A 42 -24.43 -10.05 0.96
N PRO A 43 -23.64 -9.59 -0.03
CA PRO A 43 -22.23 -9.30 0.17
C PRO A 43 -22.01 -7.97 0.89
N ARG A 44 -20.94 -7.89 1.67
CA ARG A 44 -20.49 -6.66 2.36
C ARG A 44 -21.56 -5.99 3.22
N HIS A 45 -22.54 -6.75 3.70
CA HIS A 45 -23.55 -6.26 4.63
C HIS A 45 -22.95 -6.04 6.01
N ALA A 46 -23.27 -4.91 6.62
CA ALA A 46 -22.78 -4.57 7.94
C ALA A 46 -23.70 -5.12 9.04
N LEU A 47 -23.12 -5.94 9.91
CA LEU A 47 -23.75 -6.41 11.14
C LEU A 47 -23.06 -5.79 12.35
N LEU A 48 -23.84 -5.50 13.37
CA LEU A 48 -23.41 -5.02 14.68
C LEU A 48 -23.58 -6.16 15.67
N ILE A 49 -22.50 -6.48 16.40
CA ILE A 49 -22.51 -7.51 17.45
C ILE A 49 -22.26 -6.86 18.80
N SER A 50 -23.19 -7.00 19.74
CA SER A 50 -23.04 -6.58 21.13
C SER A 50 -23.32 -7.71 22.10
N ASP A 51 -22.82 -7.60 23.33
CA ASP A 51 -23.31 -8.44 24.42
C ASP A 51 -24.82 -8.22 24.63
N ASN A 52 -25.48 -9.16 25.28
CA ASN A 52 -26.88 -9.04 25.68
C ASN A 52 -27.08 -9.39 27.16
N PRO A 53 -27.40 -8.42 28.03
CA PRO A 53 -27.61 -7.00 27.72
C PRO A 53 -26.31 -6.27 27.34
N SER A 54 -26.41 -5.25 26.48
CA SER A 54 -25.25 -4.53 25.96
C SER A 54 -24.45 -3.81 27.04
N SER A 55 -23.15 -4.07 27.10
CA SER A 55 -22.21 -3.50 28.08
C SER A 55 -21.20 -2.52 27.47
N ALA A 56 -21.09 -2.49 26.13
CA ALA A 56 -20.13 -1.71 25.37
C ALA A 56 -20.69 -1.39 23.96
N PRO A 57 -20.13 -0.41 23.22
CA PRO A 57 -20.52 -0.15 21.84
C PRO A 57 -20.42 -1.41 20.96
N PRO A 58 -21.37 -1.66 20.05
CA PRO A 58 -21.38 -2.86 19.24
C PRO A 58 -20.19 -2.89 18.28
N ARG A 59 -19.65 -4.10 18.07
CA ARG A 59 -18.61 -4.37 17.10
C ARG A 59 -19.23 -4.52 15.71
N ARG A 60 -18.79 -3.70 14.75
CA ARG A 60 -19.20 -3.81 13.35
C ARG A 60 -18.38 -4.86 12.60
N ILE A 61 -19.06 -5.69 11.81
CA ILE A 61 -18.46 -6.70 10.92
C ILE A 61 -19.13 -6.64 9.54
N LEU A 62 -18.42 -7.08 8.50
CA LEU A 62 -18.92 -7.12 7.13
C LEU A 62 -18.95 -8.56 6.61
N THR A 63 -20.01 -8.93 5.88
CA THR A 63 -20.03 -10.20 5.14
C THR A 63 -19.06 -10.19 3.96
N ALA A 64 -18.51 -11.36 3.63
CA ALA A 64 -17.73 -11.59 2.42
C ALA A 64 -18.63 -11.56 1.16
N LEU A 65 -18.03 -11.70 -0.03
CA LEU A 65 -18.77 -11.67 -1.31
C LEU A 65 -19.81 -12.79 -1.46
N ASP A 66 -19.67 -13.87 -0.69
CA ASP A 66 -20.60 -15.00 -0.64
C ASP A 66 -21.67 -14.85 0.45
N GLY A 67 -21.74 -13.69 1.11
CA GLY A 67 -22.70 -13.39 2.16
C GLY A 67 -22.37 -14.01 3.53
N SER A 68 -21.18 -14.61 3.70
CA SER A 68 -20.77 -15.24 4.95
C SER A 68 -19.79 -14.39 5.78
N VAL A 69 -19.75 -14.59 7.10
CA VAL A 69 -18.71 -14.04 7.99
C VAL A 69 -18.51 -14.92 9.22
N ASP A 70 -17.26 -15.16 9.57
CA ASP A 70 -16.88 -15.91 10.78
C ASP A 70 -16.39 -14.95 11.87
N VAL A 71 -16.98 -15.07 13.06
CA VAL A 71 -16.66 -14.21 14.20
C VAL A 71 -16.20 -15.05 15.37
N ARG A 72 -15.02 -14.77 15.90
CA ARG A 72 -14.56 -15.37 17.16
C ARG A 72 -15.05 -14.52 18.33
N LEU A 73 -15.81 -15.14 19.21
CA LEU A 73 -16.43 -14.49 20.37
C LEU A 73 -16.09 -15.28 21.65
N ALA A 74 -16.05 -14.58 22.78
CA ALA A 74 -15.96 -15.25 24.08
C ALA A 74 -17.28 -16.00 24.35
N PRO A 75 -17.30 -16.98 25.28
CA PRO A 75 -18.54 -17.61 25.68
C PRO A 75 -19.49 -16.58 26.29
N GLY A 76 -20.72 -16.47 25.78
CA GLY A 76 -21.66 -15.42 26.18
C GLY A 76 -22.90 -15.35 25.30
N ASN A 77 -23.85 -14.51 25.69
CA ASN A 77 -25.07 -14.22 24.92
C ASN A 77 -24.88 -12.90 24.17
N TYR A 78 -25.11 -12.92 22.86
CA TYR A 78 -24.86 -11.79 21.96
C TYR A 78 -26.10 -11.42 21.17
N THR A 79 -26.26 -10.13 20.90
CA THR A 79 -27.19 -9.63 19.88
C THR A 79 -26.42 -9.37 18.60
N VAL A 80 -26.92 -9.91 17.48
CA VAL A 80 -26.44 -9.65 16.12
C VAL A 80 -27.54 -8.90 15.39
N GLU A 81 -27.28 -7.66 15.04
CA GLU A 81 -28.26 -6.80 14.36
C GLU A 81 -27.69 -6.20 13.07
N SER A 82 -28.57 -5.80 12.16
CA SER A 82 -28.15 -5.10 10.94
C SER A 82 -27.87 -3.64 11.24
N ASP A 83 -26.73 -3.15 10.75
CA ASP A 83 -26.38 -1.72 10.83
C ASP A 83 -27.40 -0.85 10.05
N ARG A 84 -27.91 -1.38 8.93
CA ARG A 84 -28.98 -0.78 8.10
C ARG A 84 -29.85 -1.87 7.46
N PRO A 85 -31.09 -1.59 7.03
CA PRO A 85 -31.89 -2.53 6.26
C PRO A 85 -31.28 -2.83 4.88
N VAL A 86 -31.41 -4.06 4.41
CA VAL A 86 -31.06 -4.48 3.04
C VAL A 86 -32.25 -4.28 2.13
N ALA A 87 -32.13 -3.40 1.14
CA ALA A 87 -33.15 -3.23 0.11
C ALA A 87 -32.99 -4.29 -0.98
N PHE A 88 -34.03 -5.08 -1.23
CA PHE A 88 -34.05 -6.12 -2.26
C PHE A 88 -35.47 -6.31 -2.81
N GLU A 89 -35.63 -6.26 -4.13
CA GLU A 89 -36.92 -6.37 -4.85
C GLU A 89 -38.07 -5.52 -4.25
N GLY A 90 -37.76 -4.28 -3.84
CA GLY A 90 -38.76 -3.34 -3.30
C GLY A 90 -39.16 -3.60 -1.83
N LYS A 91 -38.48 -4.50 -1.14
CA LYS A 91 -38.63 -4.75 0.31
C LYS A 91 -37.35 -4.39 1.04
N ALA A 92 -37.45 -4.00 2.30
CA ALA A 92 -36.30 -3.75 3.17
C ALA A 92 -36.25 -4.81 4.27
N TYR A 93 -35.14 -5.54 4.35
CA TYR A 93 -34.91 -6.64 5.27
C TYR A 93 -33.97 -6.18 6.38
N GLN A 94 -34.38 -6.29 7.63
CA GLN A 94 -33.53 -6.01 8.79
C GLN A 94 -33.54 -7.20 9.74
N TRP A 95 -32.40 -7.55 10.29
CA TRP A 95 -32.28 -8.64 11.24
C TRP A 95 -31.82 -8.13 12.58
N THR A 96 -32.41 -8.67 13.64
CA THR A 96 -31.93 -8.60 15.03
C THR A 96 -32.13 -9.98 15.64
N GLN A 97 -31.03 -10.67 15.94
CA GLN A 97 -31.04 -12.05 16.41
C GLN A 97 -30.17 -12.19 17.67
N ILE A 98 -30.65 -12.97 18.63
CA ILE A 98 -29.89 -13.28 19.85
C ILE A 98 -29.26 -14.66 19.68
N VAL A 99 -27.97 -14.77 19.95
CA VAL A 99 -27.20 -16.02 19.80
C VAL A 99 -26.36 -16.31 21.04
N ASP A 100 -26.37 -17.57 21.46
CA ASP A 100 -25.52 -18.09 22.55
C ASP A 100 -24.23 -18.70 22.00
N ILE A 101 -23.09 -18.22 22.49
CA ILE A 101 -21.78 -18.75 22.17
C ILE A 101 -21.27 -19.58 23.35
N LEU A 102 -20.98 -20.85 23.10
CA LEU A 102 -20.44 -21.79 24.08
C LEU A 102 -18.93 -21.96 23.88
N ALA A 103 -18.19 -22.16 24.98
CA ALA A 103 -16.74 -22.27 24.98
C ALA A 103 -16.23 -23.38 24.05
N GLY A 104 -15.38 -23.02 23.11
CA GLY A 104 -14.79 -23.93 22.13
C GLY A 104 -15.78 -24.62 21.19
N ARG A 105 -17.00 -24.10 21.04
CA ARG A 105 -18.01 -24.63 20.11
C ARG A 105 -18.25 -23.66 18.94
N GLU A 106 -18.72 -24.24 17.84
CA GLU A 106 -19.21 -23.51 16.68
C GLU A 106 -20.72 -23.26 16.82
N ALA A 107 -21.16 -22.06 16.44
CA ALA A 107 -22.55 -21.65 16.35
C ALA A 107 -22.82 -21.17 14.92
N VAL A 108 -24.02 -21.41 14.41
CA VAL A 108 -24.43 -21.01 13.05
C VAL A 108 -25.65 -20.10 13.16
N LEU A 109 -25.60 -18.95 12.49
CA LEU A 109 -26.69 -18.00 12.38
C LEU A 109 -26.97 -17.72 10.89
N GLU A 110 -28.11 -18.20 10.40
CA GLU A 110 -28.58 -17.87 9.06
C GLU A 110 -29.58 -16.72 9.12
N LEU A 111 -29.27 -15.64 8.42
CA LEU A 111 -30.14 -14.47 8.27
C LEU A 111 -30.81 -14.54 6.89
N THR A 112 -32.11 -14.80 6.89
CA THR A 112 -32.90 -15.02 5.68
C THR A 112 -34.11 -14.10 5.62
N GLY A 113 -34.81 -14.09 4.49
CA GLY A 113 -36.08 -13.34 4.39
C GLY A 113 -37.14 -13.80 5.39
N ASP A 114 -37.06 -15.03 5.91
CA ASP A 114 -38.06 -15.59 6.83
C ASP A 114 -37.90 -15.12 8.28
N ASN A 115 -36.68 -14.72 8.66
CA ASN A 115 -36.37 -14.20 10.00
C ASN A 115 -35.94 -12.72 9.99
N ALA A 116 -36.21 -12.04 8.88
CA ALA A 116 -36.07 -10.60 8.75
C ALA A 116 -37.34 -9.89 9.24
N GLU A 117 -37.14 -8.80 9.96
CA GLU A 117 -38.16 -7.78 10.12
C GLU A 117 -38.27 -7.00 8.80
N MET A 118 -39.46 -7.05 8.19
CA MET A 118 -39.76 -6.26 6.99
C MET A 118 -40.11 -4.84 7.41
N VAL A 119 -39.19 -3.91 7.15
CA VAL A 119 -39.43 -2.48 7.42
C VAL A 119 -40.13 -1.89 6.21
N ALA A 120 -41.28 -1.25 6.41
CA ALA A 120 -41.92 -0.48 5.35
C ALA A 120 -40.96 0.64 4.92
N ILE A 121 -40.82 0.86 3.61
CA ILE A 121 -40.17 2.07 3.09
C ILE A 121 -41.11 3.24 3.43
N THR A 122 -41.09 3.70 4.68
CA THR A 122 -41.76 4.93 5.06
C THR A 122 -41.00 6.07 4.42
N ASN A 123 -41.70 6.84 3.60
CA ASN A 123 -41.24 8.09 2.99
C ASN A 123 -41.04 9.19 4.05
N GLU A 124 -40.29 8.91 5.11
CA GLU A 124 -39.74 9.88 6.06
C GLU A 124 -38.22 9.71 6.16
N ALA A 125 -37.59 9.64 5.00
CA ALA A 125 -36.20 10.01 4.78
C ALA A 125 -36.06 10.40 3.31
N THR A 126 -36.90 11.33 2.86
CA THR A 126 -36.68 12.03 1.59
C THR A 126 -35.55 13.04 1.79
N SER A 127 -34.32 12.53 1.88
CA SER A 127 -33.11 13.28 1.62
C SER A 127 -32.26 12.45 0.66
N VAL A 128 -32.71 12.48 -0.60
CA VAL A 128 -31.91 12.36 -1.82
C VAL A 128 -30.82 11.27 -1.78
N THR A 129 -31.22 10.00 -1.87
CA THR A 129 -30.43 9.04 -2.67
C THR A 129 -30.79 9.33 -4.13
N SER A 130 -30.24 10.41 -4.69
CA SER A 130 -30.08 10.45 -6.14
C SER A 130 -29.14 9.29 -6.47
N PRO A 131 -29.51 8.37 -7.38
CA PRO A 131 -28.50 7.58 -8.09
C PRO A 131 -27.41 8.53 -8.58
N LEU A 132 -26.16 8.07 -8.71
CA LEU A 132 -25.15 8.79 -9.49
C LEU A 132 -25.77 9.25 -10.83
N GLU A 133 -26.18 10.53 -10.91
CA GLU A 133 -26.75 11.12 -12.13
C GLU A 133 -25.72 11.10 -13.26
N ALA A 134 -24.44 11.15 -12.90
CA ALA A 134 -23.30 10.79 -13.73
C ALA A 134 -22.82 9.37 -13.34
N ASP A 135 -23.16 8.36 -14.15
CA ASP A 135 -22.60 7.01 -14.04
C ASP A 135 -21.06 7.06 -13.89
N PRO A 136 -20.43 6.39 -12.90
CA PRO A 136 -18.99 6.38 -12.73
C PRO A 136 -18.20 6.06 -14.01
N SER A 137 -18.72 5.18 -14.87
CA SER A 137 -18.08 4.84 -16.15
C SER A 137 -18.07 6.02 -17.12
N SER A 138 -19.10 6.87 -17.07
CA SER A 138 -19.17 8.11 -17.83
C SER A 138 -18.17 9.15 -17.34
N LEU A 139 -17.93 9.24 -16.03
CA LEU A 139 -16.90 10.09 -15.43
C LEU A 139 -15.51 9.64 -15.88
N LEU A 140 -15.24 8.33 -15.84
CA LEU A 140 -13.98 7.76 -16.31
C LEU A 140 -13.76 8.10 -17.78
N THR A 141 -14.74 7.82 -18.64
CA THR A 141 -14.63 8.14 -20.08
C THR A 141 -14.37 9.62 -20.34
N ARG A 142 -14.99 10.51 -19.53
CA ARG A 142 -14.86 11.96 -19.68
C ARG A 142 -13.52 12.53 -19.19
N TRP A 143 -12.92 11.92 -18.17
CA TRP A 143 -11.81 12.50 -17.39
C TRP A 143 -10.58 11.59 -17.26
N GLN A 144 -10.57 10.39 -17.84
CA GLN A 144 -9.45 9.44 -17.76
C GLN A 144 -8.11 10.07 -18.17
N ASP A 145 -8.11 10.95 -19.17
CA ASP A 145 -6.89 11.61 -19.65
C ASP A 145 -6.39 12.71 -18.71
N SER A 146 -7.24 13.20 -17.80
CA SER A 146 -6.87 14.15 -16.75
C SER A 146 -6.16 13.47 -15.57
N ILE A 147 -6.44 12.18 -15.34
CA ILE A 147 -5.87 11.46 -14.22
C ILE A 147 -4.39 11.22 -14.50
N VAL A 148 -3.54 11.08 -13.48
CA VAL A 148 -2.13 10.70 -13.64
C VAL A 148 -1.72 9.72 -12.56
N ALA A 149 -0.78 8.82 -12.87
CA ALA A 149 -0.08 8.06 -11.83
C ALA A 149 1.19 8.83 -11.42
N ILE A 150 1.43 8.90 -10.12
CA ILE A 150 2.54 9.63 -9.51
C ILE A 150 3.42 8.64 -8.78
N TRP A 151 4.70 8.66 -9.13
CA TRP A 151 5.72 7.83 -8.51
C TRP A 151 6.69 8.72 -7.74
N THR A 152 6.86 8.43 -6.46
CA THR A 152 7.98 8.93 -5.66
C THR A 152 8.95 7.78 -5.42
N ALA A 153 10.10 8.06 -4.80
CA ALA A 153 11.02 7.00 -4.43
C ALA A 153 10.39 6.00 -3.44
N THR A 154 9.43 6.44 -2.62
CA THR A 154 8.92 5.65 -1.49
C THR A 154 7.42 5.35 -1.58
N SER A 155 6.70 5.95 -2.52
CA SER A 155 5.25 5.81 -2.64
C SER A 155 4.78 5.90 -4.08
N HIS A 156 3.56 5.41 -4.30
CA HIS A 156 2.81 5.52 -5.54
C HIS A 156 1.41 6.03 -5.20
N GLY A 157 0.89 6.94 -6.02
CA GLY A 157 -0.49 7.39 -5.91
C GLY A 157 -1.04 7.90 -7.23
N SER A 158 -2.27 8.36 -7.17
CA SER A 158 -2.97 9.05 -8.23
C SER A 158 -2.90 10.57 -8.04
N GLY A 159 -3.13 11.29 -9.14
CA GLY A 159 -3.37 12.72 -9.14
C GLY A 159 -4.21 13.10 -10.36
N PHE A 160 -4.43 14.39 -10.56
CA PHE A 160 -5.11 14.87 -11.76
C PHE A 160 -4.60 16.24 -12.21
N LEU A 161 -4.55 16.42 -13.53
CA LEU A 161 -4.18 17.65 -14.20
C LEU A 161 -5.27 18.70 -14.00
N ILE A 162 -4.92 19.84 -13.42
CA ILE A 162 -5.86 20.92 -13.09
C ILE A 162 -5.85 22.08 -14.09
N ASP A 163 -4.77 22.23 -14.86
CA ASP A 163 -4.69 23.20 -15.96
C ASP A 163 -3.82 22.70 -17.13
N SER A 164 -3.89 23.39 -18.26
CA SER A 164 -3.10 23.08 -19.46
C SER A 164 -1.63 23.47 -19.36
N ASN A 165 -1.22 24.15 -18.27
CA ASN A 165 0.18 24.52 -18.03
C ASN A 165 0.94 23.42 -17.28
N GLY A 166 0.32 22.25 -17.07
CA GLY A 166 0.98 21.12 -16.42
C GLY A 166 0.88 21.13 -14.91
N LEU A 167 -0.04 21.90 -14.32
CA LEU A 167 -0.27 21.86 -12.87
C LEU A 167 -1.14 20.64 -12.52
N ILE A 168 -0.70 19.88 -11.53
CA ILE A 168 -1.34 18.63 -11.08
C ILE A 168 -1.65 18.73 -9.59
N ALA A 169 -2.85 18.32 -9.20
CA ALA A 169 -3.24 18.11 -7.82
C ALA A 169 -2.94 16.66 -7.39
N ALA A 170 -2.44 16.51 -6.16
CA ALA A 170 -2.11 15.22 -5.58
C ALA A 170 -2.36 15.20 -4.06
N ASP A 171 -2.50 14.01 -3.49
CA ASP A 171 -2.51 13.81 -2.04
C ASP A 171 -1.12 14.09 -1.45
N GLN A 172 -1.07 14.89 -0.40
CA GLN A 172 0.18 15.17 0.30
C GLN A 172 0.81 13.90 0.91
N GLN A 173 0.03 12.91 1.37
CA GLN A 173 0.60 11.71 1.96
C GLN A 173 1.36 10.86 0.94
N VAL A 174 0.92 10.88 -0.32
CA VAL A 174 1.62 10.23 -1.44
C VAL A 174 2.95 10.94 -1.73
N ILE A 175 2.94 12.28 -1.75
CA ILE A 175 4.12 13.09 -2.08
C ILE A 175 5.13 13.10 -0.93
N GLY A 176 4.65 13.16 0.32
CA GLY A 176 5.49 13.22 1.51
C GLY A 176 6.49 14.37 1.46
N ALA A 177 7.77 14.04 1.63
CA ALA A 177 8.89 14.96 1.59
C ALA A 177 9.58 15.05 0.21
N ALA A 178 9.02 14.42 -0.83
CA ALA A 178 9.60 14.45 -2.17
C ALA A 178 9.61 15.89 -2.74
N THR A 179 10.70 16.25 -3.40
CA THR A 179 10.82 17.51 -4.15
C THR A 179 10.67 17.31 -5.67
N SER A 180 10.85 16.07 -6.12
CA SER A 180 10.68 15.63 -7.50
C SER A 180 9.94 14.30 -7.54
N VAL A 181 9.16 14.09 -8.60
CA VAL A 181 8.36 12.88 -8.82
C VAL A 181 8.46 12.45 -10.28
N GLU A 182 8.02 11.24 -10.59
CA GLU A 182 7.72 10.83 -11.96
C GLU A 182 6.20 10.84 -12.16
N VAL A 183 5.73 11.47 -13.22
CA VAL A 183 4.31 11.58 -13.56
C VAL A 183 4.05 10.80 -14.84
N GLN A 184 3.15 9.82 -14.75
CA GLN A 184 2.72 9.03 -15.88
C GLN A 184 1.30 9.44 -16.32
N LEU A 185 1.21 10.03 -17.51
CA LEU A 185 -0.03 10.54 -18.10
C LEU A 185 -0.74 9.48 -18.95
N SER A 186 -0.02 8.47 -19.44
CA SER A 186 -0.59 7.40 -20.25
C SER A 186 0.26 6.12 -20.14
N PRO A 187 -0.18 4.99 -20.73
CA PRO A 187 0.63 3.78 -20.79
C PRO A 187 1.99 3.93 -21.50
N SER A 188 2.23 5.04 -22.21
CA SER A 188 3.49 5.29 -22.95
C SER A 188 4.15 6.63 -22.62
N VAL A 189 3.51 7.50 -21.84
CA VAL A 189 4.02 8.85 -21.52
C VAL A 189 4.24 8.96 -20.03
N LYS A 190 5.51 8.96 -19.62
CA LYS A 190 5.95 9.30 -18.27
C LYS A 190 7.05 10.35 -18.35
N VAL A 191 7.00 11.34 -17.47
CA VAL A 191 7.93 12.48 -17.45
C VAL A 191 8.30 12.84 -16.02
N ALA A 192 9.34 13.66 -15.86
CA ALA A 192 9.68 14.22 -14.56
C ALA A 192 8.66 15.29 -14.14
N GLY A 193 8.37 15.37 -12.84
CA GLY A 193 7.58 16.43 -12.22
C GLY A 193 8.33 17.08 -11.07
N THR A 194 8.05 18.36 -10.83
CA THR A 194 8.58 19.14 -9.71
C THR A 194 7.48 19.43 -8.71
N VAL A 195 7.74 19.19 -7.42
CA VAL A 195 6.80 19.53 -6.36
C VAL A 195 6.87 21.04 -6.12
N ILE A 196 5.84 21.76 -6.55
CA ILE A 196 5.75 23.23 -6.43
C ILE A 196 5.38 23.61 -4.99
N ALA A 197 4.43 22.86 -4.41
CA ALA A 197 3.98 23.03 -3.04
C ALA A 197 3.49 21.70 -2.48
N SER A 198 3.72 21.46 -1.20
CA SER A 198 3.22 20.30 -0.46
C SER A 198 2.83 20.78 0.92
N ASP A 199 1.58 20.58 1.32
CA ASP A 199 1.05 21.11 2.57
C ASP A 199 0.35 20.00 3.37
N ALA A 200 1.05 19.52 4.40
CA ALA A 200 0.57 18.45 5.27
C ALA A 200 -0.67 18.85 6.09
N MET A 201 -0.84 20.13 6.41
CA MET A 201 -2.02 20.63 7.13
C MET A 201 -3.25 20.71 6.22
N ARG A 202 -3.03 20.97 4.92
CA ARG A 202 -4.09 20.93 3.90
C ARG A 202 -4.36 19.53 3.38
N GLY A 203 -3.41 18.60 3.52
CA GLY A 203 -3.51 17.25 2.97
C GLY A 203 -3.38 17.20 1.46
N VAL A 204 -2.83 18.25 0.82
CA VAL A 204 -2.74 18.34 -0.64
C VAL A 204 -1.38 18.87 -1.10
N ALA A 205 -1.01 18.52 -2.32
CA ALA A 205 0.21 18.95 -2.98
C ALA A 205 -0.07 19.39 -4.43
N LEU A 206 0.83 20.24 -4.95
CA LEU A 206 0.84 20.73 -6.32
C LEU A 206 2.15 20.32 -7.00
N ILE A 207 2.02 19.71 -8.16
CA ILE A 207 3.15 19.24 -8.98
C ILE A 207 3.08 19.95 -10.32
N GLY A 208 4.24 20.41 -10.82
CA GLY A 208 4.39 20.94 -12.18
C GLY A 208 5.07 19.92 -13.08
N ILE A 209 4.52 19.71 -14.26
CA ILE A 209 5.16 19.02 -15.39
C ILE A 209 5.37 20.00 -16.56
N ASP A 210 6.07 19.56 -17.61
CA ASP A 210 6.23 20.38 -18.80
C ASP A 210 4.88 20.67 -19.49
N PRO A 211 4.53 21.94 -19.78
CA PRO A 211 3.28 22.30 -20.45
C PRO A 211 3.07 21.61 -21.81
N SER A 212 4.13 21.36 -22.59
CA SER A 212 4.02 20.70 -23.89
C SER A 212 3.57 19.24 -23.77
N ILE A 213 3.89 18.58 -22.66
CA ILE A 213 3.43 17.24 -22.33
C ILE A 213 1.99 17.27 -21.81
N ALA A 214 1.67 18.25 -20.96
CA ALA A 214 0.33 18.42 -20.42
C ALA A 214 -0.72 18.76 -21.49
N ALA A 215 -0.32 19.45 -22.57
CA ALA A 215 -1.21 19.86 -23.65
C ALA A 215 -1.91 18.71 -24.39
N SER A 216 -1.40 17.47 -24.30
CA SER A 216 -2.07 16.30 -24.86
C SER A 216 -3.18 15.72 -23.98
N ALA A 217 -3.31 16.20 -22.75
CA ALA A 217 -4.28 15.74 -21.76
C ALA A 217 -5.34 16.82 -21.49
N LYS A 218 -6.57 16.37 -21.25
CA LYS A 218 -7.66 17.26 -20.82
C LYS A 218 -7.43 17.67 -19.37
N ALA A 219 -7.52 18.95 -19.06
CA ALA A 219 -7.46 19.41 -17.67
C ALA A 219 -8.84 19.35 -16.99
N LEU A 220 -8.85 18.95 -15.72
CA LEU A 220 -10.02 18.98 -14.83
C LEU A 220 -9.94 20.21 -13.92
N PRO A 221 -10.64 21.31 -14.24
CA PRO A 221 -10.55 22.54 -13.46
C PRO A 221 -11.13 22.34 -12.05
N LEU A 222 -10.54 23.01 -11.06
CA LEU A 222 -10.99 22.96 -9.66
C LEU A 222 -12.31 23.72 -9.39
N GLU A 223 -12.71 24.59 -10.32
CA GLU A 223 -13.91 25.43 -10.19
C GLU A 223 -13.95 26.28 -8.90
N CYS A 224 -12.80 26.85 -8.50
CA CYS A 224 -12.63 27.56 -7.22
C CYS A 224 -13.59 28.74 -6.97
N ASP A 225 -14.14 29.33 -8.03
CA ASP A 225 -15.09 30.44 -7.94
C ASP A 225 -16.53 29.97 -7.72
N LYS A 226 -16.81 28.66 -7.79
CA LYS A 226 -18.13 28.10 -7.57
C LYS A 226 -18.35 27.78 -6.10
N ALA A 227 -19.60 27.94 -5.65
CA ALA A 227 -20.00 27.49 -4.32
C ALA A 227 -19.74 25.99 -4.16
N ALA A 228 -19.28 25.60 -2.96
CA ALA A 228 -19.04 24.20 -2.65
C ALA A 228 -20.31 23.37 -2.88
N GLU A 229 -20.14 22.16 -3.41
CA GLU A 229 -21.26 21.26 -3.60
C GLU A 229 -21.86 20.87 -2.24
N PRO A 230 -23.17 21.08 -2.02
CA PRO A 230 -23.83 20.60 -0.82
C PRO A 230 -23.89 19.07 -0.87
N LEU A 231 -23.42 18.43 0.19
CA LEU A 231 -23.45 16.98 0.32
C LEU A 231 -24.35 16.56 1.49
N THR A 232 -24.93 15.38 1.41
CA THR A 232 -25.70 14.76 2.49
C THR A 232 -25.04 13.45 2.93
N ILE A 233 -25.21 13.08 4.20
CA ILE A 233 -24.81 11.75 4.68
C ILE A 233 -25.59 10.69 3.90
N GLY A 234 -24.92 9.61 3.51
CA GLY A 234 -25.46 8.53 2.68
C GLY A 234 -25.48 8.86 1.18
N GLN A 235 -25.10 10.07 0.76
CA GLN A 235 -25.03 10.41 -0.66
C GLN A 235 -23.92 9.63 -1.35
N GLU A 236 -24.24 9.01 -2.49
CA GLU A 236 -23.26 8.30 -3.31
C GLU A 236 -22.23 9.26 -3.89
N ILE A 237 -20.99 8.80 -3.96
CA ILE A 237 -19.86 9.53 -4.52
C ILE A 237 -18.98 8.55 -5.30
N ALA A 238 -18.27 9.08 -6.29
CA ALA A 238 -17.35 8.29 -7.11
C ALA A 238 -16.00 8.98 -7.19
N ALA A 239 -14.93 8.21 -7.27
CA ALA A 239 -13.58 8.70 -7.49
C ALA A 239 -12.96 8.01 -8.70
N LEU A 240 -12.08 8.74 -9.38
CA LEU A 240 -11.26 8.20 -10.46
C LEU A 240 -9.86 7.96 -9.94
N GLU A 241 -9.26 6.84 -10.31
CA GLU A 241 -7.95 6.41 -9.83
C GLU A 241 -7.06 5.92 -10.96
N ALA A 242 -5.75 6.00 -10.74
CA ALA A 242 -4.71 5.33 -11.51
C ALA A 242 -4.00 4.34 -10.58
N PRO A 243 -4.54 3.12 -10.39
CA PRO A 243 -4.02 2.19 -9.41
C PRO A 243 -2.65 1.64 -9.82
N LEU A 244 -1.93 1.13 -8.82
CA LEU A 244 -0.63 0.52 -9.02
C LEU A 244 -0.74 -0.72 -9.92
N GLY A 245 -0.06 -0.70 -11.07
CA GLY A 245 0.00 -1.82 -12.00
C GLY A 245 -1.33 -2.19 -12.66
N ARG A 246 -2.32 -1.28 -12.69
CA ARG A 246 -3.62 -1.52 -13.32
C ARG A 246 -4.03 -0.33 -14.20
N PRO A 247 -4.94 -0.55 -15.18
CA PRO A 247 -5.58 0.54 -15.89
C PRO A 247 -6.31 1.49 -14.95
N ARG A 248 -6.51 2.73 -15.40
CA ARG A 248 -7.35 3.71 -14.70
C ARG A 248 -8.74 3.15 -14.46
N GLY A 249 -9.31 3.48 -13.32
CA GLY A 249 -10.59 2.92 -12.90
C GLY A 249 -11.40 3.88 -12.06
N THR A 250 -12.54 3.37 -11.59
CA THR A 250 -13.46 4.07 -10.72
C THR A 250 -13.62 3.31 -9.42
N SER A 251 -13.65 4.04 -8.31
CA SER A 251 -14.15 3.55 -7.03
C SER A 251 -15.39 4.35 -6.64
N SER A 252 -16.33 3.72 -5.93
CA SER A 252 -17.54 4.37 -5.46
C SER A 252 -17.79 4.04 -4.00
N GLY A 253 -18.53 4.91 -3.33
CA GLY A 253 -18.97 4.74 -1.96
C GLY A 253 -20.00 5.80 -1.61
N SER A 254 -20.22 6.02 -0.32
CA SER A 254 -21.17 6.97 0.23
C SER A 254 -20.51 7.89 1.24
N VAL A 255 -21.10 9.05 1.46
CA VAL A 255 -20.67 9.99 2.49
C VAL A 255 -21.04 9.45 3.89
N ASP A 256 -20.06 9.27 4.76
CA ASP A 256 -20.26 8.88 6.15
C ASP A 256 -20.41 10.11 7.06
N SER A 257 -19.52 11.09 6.89
CA SER A 257 -19.52 12.33 7.68
C SER A 257 -19.00 13.52 6.87
N ILE A 258 -19.48 14.71 7.18
CA ILE A 258 -19.09 15.95 6.49
C ILE A 258 -18.37 16.85 7.50
N LEU A 259 -17.08 17.07 7.26
CA LEU A 259 -16.22 17.94 8.06
C LEU A 259 -15.95 19.25 7.31
N ALA A 260 -15.42 20.24 8.02
CA ALA A 260 -15.11 21.56 7.44
C ALA A 260 -14.18 21.46 6.21
N ASN A 261 -13.15 20.61 6.29
CA ASN A 261 -12.09 20.50 5.27
C ASN A 261 -12.03 19.12 4.61
N ALA A 262 -12.88 18.18 5.01
CA ALA A 262 -12.84 16.80 4.56
C ALA A 262 -14.23 16.16 4.55
N ILE A 263 -14.35 15.03 3.87
CA ILE A 263 -15.54 14.18 3.86
C ILE A 263 -15.07 12.77 4.21
N ASP A 264 -15.61 12.17 5.27
CA ASP A 264 -15.37 10.77 5.56
C ASP A 264 -16.30 9.91 4.72
N THR A 265 -15.79 8.78 4.24
CA THR A 265 -16.51 7.91 3.30
C THR A 265 -16.06 6.46 3.44
N ASP A 266 -16.97 5.55 3.11
CA ASP A 266 -16.69 4.13 2.94
C ASP A 266 -16.03 3.80 1.58
N LEU A 267 -15.86 4.80 0.71
CA LEU A 267 -15.06 4.70 -0.50
C LEU A 267 -13.60 4.50 -0.10
N VAL A 268 -13.08 3.28 -0.34
CA VAL A 268 -11.68 2.94 -0.12
C VAL A 268 -10.94 2.93 -1.46
N PRO A 269 -9.99 3.85 -1.70
CA PRO A 269 -9.14 3.81 -2.88
C PRO A 269 -8.39 2.49 -2.97
N SER A 270 -8.21 1.98 -4.19
CA SER A 270 -7.40 0.77 -4.38
C SER A 270 -5.91 1.04 -4.07
N ALA A 271 -5.09 0.00 -4.02
CA ALA A 271 -3.65 0.16 -3.75
C ALA A 271 -3.02 1.10 -4.79
N GLY A 272 -2.52 2.26 -4.33
CA GLY A 272 -1.99 3.32 -5.19
C GLY A 272 -3.04 4.21 -5.88
N GLY A 273 -4.33 4.03 -5.60
CA GLY A 273 -5.43 4.84 -6.14
C GLY A 273 -5.69 6.16 -5.41
N THR A 274 -5.06 6.35 -4.25
CA THR A 274 -5.16 7.57 -3.44
C THR A 274 -4.67 8.82 -4.19
N GLY A 275 -5.38 9.94 -4.08
CA GLY A 275 -5.01 11.25 -4.65
C GLY A 275 -5.76 11.61 -5.92
N GLY A 276 -6.57 10.68 -6.45
CA GLY A 276 -7.43 10.91 -7.60
C GLY A 276 -8.65 11.79 -7.27
N PRO A 277 -9.30 12.40 -8.28
CA PRO A 277 -10.43 13.30 -8.08
C PRO A 277 -11.68 12.52 -7.67
N ALA A 278 -12.42 13.08 -6.73
CA ALA A 278 -13.70 12.59 -6.26
C ALA A 278 -14.85 13.52 -6.70
N PHE A 279 -16.00 12.93 -7.03
CA PHE A 279 -17.14 13.60 -7.62
C PHE A 279 -18.42 13.30 -6.84
N ALA A 280 -19.29 14.31 -6.76
CA ALA A 280 -20.69 14.15 -6.39
C ALA A 280 -21.49 13.46 -7.51
N PRO A 281 -22.72 12.97 -7.24
CA PRO A 281 -23.60 12.34 -8.23
C PRO A 281 -23.79 13.13 -9.51
N ASN A 282 -23.86 14.46 -9.42
CA ASN A 282 -24.03 15.36 -10.58
C ASN A 282 -22.73 15.59 -11.38
N GLY A 283 -21.64 14.89 -11.04
CA GLY A 283 -20.35 15.00 -11.70
C GLY A 283 -19.54 16.23 -11.30
N ARG A 284 -19.92 16.97 -10.25
CA ARG A 284 -19.10 18.08 -9.71
C ARG A 284 -17.94 17.54 -8.88
N LEU A 285 -16.76 18.11 -9.09
CA LEU A 285 -15.56 17.81 -8.31
C LEU A 285 -15.77 18.26 -6.85
N ILE A 286 -15.64 17.33 -5.92
CA ILE A 286 -15.76 17.59 -4.48
C ILE A 286 -14.41 17.58 -3.76
N GLY A 287 -13.38 16.98 -4.34
CA GLY A 287 -12.05 16.94 -3.76
C GLY A 287 -11.15 15.86 -4.36
N LEU A 288 -10.15 15.44 -3.58
CA LEU A 288 -9.27 14.31 -3.88
C LEU A 288 -9.35 13.23 -2.81
N THR A 289 -9.14 11.97 -3.19
CA THR A 289 -9.14 10.85 -2.24
C THR A 289 -7.86 10.80 -1.40
N THR A 290 -7.98 10.40 -0.13
CA THR A 290 -6.89 10.08 0.79
C THR A 290 -7.27 8.90 1.66
N LEU A 291 -6.28 8.25 2.26
CA LEU A 291 -6.50 7.26 3.32
C LEU A 291 -6.14 7.86 4.68
N VAL A 292 -6.90 7.46 5.70
CA VAL A 292 -6.56 7.74 7.10
C VAL A 292 -6.16 6.42 7.75
N ILE A 293 -4.90 6.34 8.17
CA ILE A 293 -4.34 5.18 8.87
C ILE A 293 -4.27 5.53 10.36
N GLU A 294 -5.05 4.84 11.19
CA GLU A 294 -5.02 5.03 12.65
C GLU A 294 -3.79 4.35 13.27
N ARG A 295 -3.20 5.02 14.28
CA ARG A 295 -1.86 4.72 14.79
C ARG A 295 -1.72 3.39 15.55
N ASP A 296 -2.82 2.75 15.94
CA ASP A 296 -2.78 1.61 16.88
C ASP A 296 -2.76 0.23 16.21
N GLY A 297 -2.57 0.16 14.89
CA GLY A 297 -2.23 -1.10 14.18
C GLY A 297 -3.33 -2.18 14.15
N THR A 298 -4.44 -1.97 14.85
CA THR A 298 -5.62 -2.85 14.85
C THR A 298 -6.75 -2.21 14.06
N ARG A 299 -6.72 -2.37 12.71
CA ARG A 299 -7.86 -2.35 11.75
C ARG A 299 -8.84 -1.15 11.90
N ASP A 300 -8.84 -0.12 11.06
CA ASP A 300 -9.18 -0.12 9.63
C ASP A 300 -8.66 1.16 8.94
N ALA A 301 -8.11 1.05 7.73
CA ALA A 301 -7.85 2.24 6.91
C ALA A 301 -9.19 2.82 6.45
N ARG A 302 -9.45 4.09 6.74
CA ARG A 302 -10.70 4.77 6.36
C ARG A 302 -10.51 5.66 5.14
N GLY A 303 -11.49 5.65 4.26
CA GLY A 303 -11.58 6.55 3.13
C GLY A 303 -11.88 7.97 3.58
N ARG A 304 -11.22 8.94 2.96
CA ARG A 304 -11.51 10.36 3.16
C ARG A 304 -11.32 11.11 1.86
N ILE A 305 -12.12 12.14 1.64
CA ILE A 305 -11.93 13.10 0.56
C ILE A 305 -11.47 14.42 1.17
N VAL A 306 -10.32 14.92 0.72
CA VAL A 306 -9.86 16.27 1.04
C VAL A 306 -10.59 17.24 0.12
N ARG A 307 -11.37 18.16 0.70
CA ARG A 307 -12.30 19.01 -0.07
C ARG A 307 -11.55 19.89 -1.06
N VAL A 308 -12.17 20.13 -2.23
CA VAL A 308 -11.62 20.96 -3.33
C VAL A 308 -11.19 22.36 -2.87
N GLY A 309 -11.86 22.94 -1.87
CA GLY A 309 -11.46 24.23 -1.30
C GLY A 309 -10.02 24.26 -0.78
N ARG A 310 -9.49 23.15 -0.25
CA ARG A 310 -8.10 23.04 0.22
C ARG A 310 -7.10 23.13 -0.94
N LEU A 311 -7.46 22.58 -2.10
CA LEU A 311 -6.66 22.74 -3.33
C LEU A 311 -6.69 24.20 -3.79
N CYS A 312 -7.87 24.82 -3.82
CA CYS A 312 -8.01 26.23 -4.20
C CYS A 312 -7.18 27.16 -3.31
N GLU A 313 -7.22 26.96 -1.99
CA GLU A 313 -6.37 27.68 -1.04
C GLU A 313 -4.88 27.49 -1.34
N LEU A 314 -4.44 26.26 -1.62
CA LEU A 314 -3.02 25.99 -1.89
C LEU A 314 -2.57 26.60 -3.22
N VAL A 315 -3.41 26.55 -4.26
CA VAL A 315 -3.15 27.20 -5.56
C VAL A 315 -3.00 28.70 -5.37
N ALA A 316 -3.93 29.34 -4.65
CA ALA A 316 -3.87 30.77 -4.36
C ALA A 316 -2.61 31.15 -3.56
N ALA A 317 -2.32 30.41 -2.48
CA ALA A 317 -1.14 30.64 -1.65
C ALA A 317 0.19 30.40 -2.40
N SER A 318 0.17 29.57 -3.44
CA SER A 318 1.35 29.19 -4.22
C SER A 318 1.46 29.92 -5.56
N ALA A 319 0.61 30.89 -5.86
CA ALA A 319 0.54 31.55 -7.18
C ALA A 319 1.89 32.08 -7.68
N GLN A 320 2.71 32.67 -6.80
CA GLN A 320 4.05 33.15 -7.16
C GLN A 320 5.03 32.01 -7.44
N LYS A 321 4.96 30.92 -6.65
CA LYS A 321 5.79 29.73 -6.87
C LYS A 321 5.40 29.00 -8.15
N ILE A 322 4.12 28.93 -8.47
CA ILE A 322 3.61 28.34 -9.72
C ILE A 322 4.17 29.10 -10.92
N LYS A 323 4.15 30.44 -10.89
CA LYS A 323 4.70 31.28 -11.97
C LYS A 323 6.23 31.25 -12.06
N GLY A 324 6.90 31.13 -10.92
CA GLY A 324 8.37 31.23 -10.82
C GLY A 324 9.12 29.90 -10.96
N THR A 325 8.46 28.76 -10.80
CA THR A 325 9.09 27.43 -10.95
C THR A 325 9.29 27.14 -12.44
N PRO A 326 10.53 26.88 -12.90
CA PRO A 326 10.76 26.44 -14.27
C PRO A 326 10.04 25.12 -14.56
N PRO A 327 9.56 24.90 -15.81
CA PRO A 327 9.01 23.61 -16.21
C PRO A 327 9.97 22.46 -15.94
N ALA A 328 9.43 21.32 -15.50
CA ALA A 328 10.19 20.09 -15.39
C ALA A 328 10.66 19.62 -16.79
N SER A 329 11.61 18.69 -16.84
CA SER A 329 12.09 18.15 -18.12
C SER A 329 10.96 17.47 -18.91
N ALA A 330 10.79 17.87 -20.17
CA ALA A 330 9.92 17.20 -21.14
C ALA A 330 10.45 15.84 -21.63
N THR A 331 11.61 15.40 -21.13
CA THR A 331 12.21 14.12 -21.56
C THR A 331 11.34 12.95 -21.08
N HIS A 332 10.95 12.09 -22.02
CA HIS A 332 10.19 10.88 -21.70
C HIS A 332 11.06 9.91 -20.90
N LEU A 333 10.55 9.49 -19.75
CA LEU A 333 11.12 8.48 -18.89
C LEU A 333 10.67 7.08 -19.33
N PRO A 334 11.46 6.03 -19.06
CA PRO A 334 11.07 4.66 -19.38
C PRO A 334 9.78 4.26 -18.64
N VAL A 335 8.84 3.64 -19.34
CA VAL A 335 7.56 3.16 -18.79
C VAL A 335 7.60 1.65 -18.64
N GLU A 336 6.99 1.14 -17.57
CA GLU A 336 6.83 -0.30 -17.37
C GLU A 336 5.92 -0.90 -18.45
N SER A 337 6.24 -2.11 -18.92
CA SER A 337 5.37 -2.82 -19.85
C SER A 337 4.07 -3.24 -19.15
N VAL A 338 2.94 -2.99 -19.83
CA VAL A 338 1.62 -3.46 -19.40
C VAL A 338 1.43 -4.98 -19.54
N ARG A 339 2.36 -5.67 -20.19
CA ARG A 339 2.28 -7.11 -20.45
C ARG A 339 2.73 -7.87 -19.20
N PRO A 340 1.91 -8.74 -18.58
CA PRO A 340 2.30 -9.46 -17.38
C PRO A 340 3.39 -10.50 -17.68
N PHE A 341 4.19 -10.84 -16.68
CA PHE A 341 5.09 -11.98 -16.76
C PHE A 341 4.28 -13.30 -16.74
N PRO A 342 4.62 -14.32 -17.56
CA PRO A 342 3.89 -15.59 -17.57
C PRO A 342 3.90 -16.29 -16.20
N SER A 343 2.71 -16.66 -15.70
CA SER A 343 2.54 -17.30 -14.38
C SER A 343 2.98 -18.77 -14.32
N ASP A 344 2.96 -19.45 -15.47
CA ASP A 344 3.51 -20.80 -15.65
C ASP A 344 4.42 -20.79 -16.88
N PRO A 345 5.73 -20.56 -16.72
CA PRO A 345 6.65 -20.63 -17.83
C PRO A 345 6.77 -22.10 -18.29
N ALA A 346 5.87 -22.51 -19.18
CA ALA A 346 5.84 -23.84 -19.78
C ALA A 346 7.23 -24.16 -20.36
N GLY A 347 7.88 -25.21 -19.83
CA GLY A 347 9.15 -25.73 -20.34
C GLY A 347 10.38 -25.56 -19.43
N ALA A 348 10.25 -25.14 -18.18
CA ALA A 348 11.42 -25.05 -17.30
C ALA A 348 11.44 -26.20 -16.27
N ASP A 349 12.40 -27.13 -16.44
CA ASP A 349 12.76 -28.16 -15.48
C ASP A 349 12.94 -27.57 -14.06
N ALA A 350 11.92 -27.76 -13.23
CA ALA A 350 11.86 -27.31 -11.84
C ALA A 350 13.02 -27.77 -10.92
N PRO A 351 13.70 -28.91 -11.10
CA PRO A 351 14.75 -29.35 -10.16
C PRO A 351 16.09 -28.62 -10.28
N SER A 352 16.31 -27.81 -11.33
CA SER A 352 17.57 -27.07 -11.52
C SER A 352 17.57 -25.66 -10.90
N ARG A 353 16.41 -25.17 -10.44
CA ARG A 353 16.16 -23.76 -10.09
C ARG A 353 16.71 -23.31 -8.73
N THR A 354 17.22 -24.24 -7.93
CA THR A 354 18.00 -23.95 -6.71
C THR A 354 19.51 -23.81 -6.99
N ARG A 355 19.94 -23.90 -8.27
CA ARG A 355 21.35 -23.69 -8.62
C ARG A 355 21.74 -22.22 -8.49
N SER A 356 22.22 -21.93 -7.29
CA SER A 356 23.11 -20.83 -6.94
C SER A 356 22.44 -19.44 -6.88
N GLN A 357 21.61 -19.23 -5.85
CA GLN A 357 21.21 -17.89 -5.40
C GLN A 357 22.41 -16.94 -5.20
N SER A 358 23.61 -17.48 -4.95
CA SER A 358 24.86 -16.71 -4.89
C SER A 358 25.26 -16.05 -6.22
N LEU A 359 24.80 -16.51 -7.39
CA LEU A 359 25.09 -15.87 -8.67
C LEU A 359 24.44 -14.48 -8.80
N TYR A 360 23.31 -14.28 -8.14
CA TYR A 360 22.54 -13.04 -8.18
C TYR A 360 22.95 -12.07 -7.08
N ARG A 361 24.04 -12.38 -6.38
CA ARG A 361 24.56 -11.59 -5.27
C ARG A 361 25.96 -11.14 -5.60
N MET A 362 26.17 -9.85 -5.41
CA MET A 362 27.47 -9.24 -5.57
C MET A 362 27.65 -8.22 -4.45
N SER A 363 28.89 -7.84 -4.21
CA SER A 363 29.20 -6.85 -3.19
C SER A 363 30.30 -5.93 -3.67
N THR A 364 30.26 -4.70 -3.17
CA THR A 364 31.30 -3.69 -3.34
C THR A 364 31.96 -3.41 -1.99
N SER A 365 32.73 -2.32 -1.87
CA SER A 365 33.26 -1.93 -0.55
C SER A 365 32.16 -1.58 0.43
N ASP A 366 31.16 -0.83 -0.02
CA ASP A 366 30.17 -0.19 0.85
C ASP A 366 28.77 -0.83 0.76
N PHE A 367 28.49 -1.60 -0.30
CA PHE A 367 27.14 -2.12 -0.57
C PHE A 367 27.12 -3.61 -0.87
N ASP A 368 26.01 -4.25 -0.51
CA ASP A 368 25.57 -5.55 -1.00
C ASP A 368 24.49 -5.34 -2.06
N ILE A 369 24.59 -6.09 -3.16
CA ILE A 369 23.75 -5.93 -4.35
C ILE A 369 23.09 -7.27 -4.66
N VAL A 370 21.78 -7.25 -4.84
CA VAL A 370 20.97 -8.41 -5.16
C VAL A 370 20.17 -8.13 -6.42
N PHE A 371 20.33 -9.00 -7.41
CA PHE A 371 19.52 -8.99 -8.61
C PHE A 371 18.33 -9.93 -8.42
N ILE A 372 17.14 -9.47 -8.76
CA ILE A 372 15.88 -10.14 -8.48
C ILE A 372 15.08 -10.23 -9.79
N THR A 373 14.88 -11.45 -10.28
CA THR A 373 14.07 -11.72 -11.48
C THR A 373 12.66 -12.21 -11.11
N PRO A 374 11.67 -12.09 -12.00
CA PRO A 374 10.33 -12.63 -11.79
C PRO A 374 10.32 -14.12 -11.44
N VAL A 375 11.23 -14.89 -12.06
CA VAL A 375 11.41 -16.33 -11.77
C VAL A 375 11.82 -16.56 -10.31
N GLN A 376 12.71 -15.72 -9.76
CA GLN A 376 13.10 -15.80 -8.35
C GLN A 376 11.96 -15.41 -7.41
N LEU A 377 11.20 -14.36 -7.75
CA LEU A 377 10.03 -13.95 -6.96
C LEU A 377 8.97 -15.05 -6.89
N MET A 378 8.67 -15.70 -8.02
CA MET A 378 7.72 -16.82 -8.06
C MET A 378 8.26 -18.03 -7.29
N ALA A 379 9.54 -18.37 -7.44
CA ALA A 379 10.16 -19.48 -6.72
C ALA A 379 10.14 -19.26 -5.20
N ALA A 380 10.37 -18.02 -4.73
CA ALA A 380 10.32 -17.67 -3.30
C ALA A 380 8.91 -17.77 -2.69
N ARG A 381 7.85 -17.74 -3.51
CA ARG A 381 6.45 -17.83 -3.08
C ARG A 381 5.85 -19.23 -3.22
N ALA A 382 6.49 -20.11 -3.98
CA ALA A 382 6.00 -21.47 -4.16
C ALA A 382 5.96 -22.17 -2.78
N PRO A 383 4.86 -22.85 -2.43
CA PRO A 383 4.76 -23.57 -1.17
C PRO A 383 5.89 -24.60 -1.10
N SER A 384 6.84 -24.39 -0.21
CA SER A 384 7.89 -25.37 0.04
C SER A 384 7.32 -26.49 0.91
N ASP A 385 7.51 -27.74 0.51
CA ASP A 385 7.20 -28.96 1.31
C ASP A 385 8.06 -29.09 2.60
N ARG A 386 8.58 -27.97 3.14
CA ARG A 386 9.42 -27.93 4.35
C ARG A 386 8.60 -27.95 5.64
N THR A 387 7.38 -28.49 5.61
CA THR A 387 6.62 -28.88 6.81
C THR A 387 7.23 -30.15 7.40
N GLY A 388 8.31 -30.02 8.16
CA GLY A 388 8.89 -31.16 8.88
C GLY A 388 10.02 -30.90 9.87
N ALA A 389 10.74 -29.76 9.80
CA ALA A 389 12.00 -29.63 10.57
C ALA A 389 12.31 -28.24 11.16
N ARG A 390 11.31 -27.41 11.48
CA ARG A 390 11.52 -26.22 12.34
C ARG A 390 10.64 -26.31 13.59
N GLY A 391 10.91 -27.34 14.39
CA GLY A 391 10.39 -27.46 15.75
C GLY A 391 11.03 -26.41 16.66
N ARG A 392 10.17 -25.60 17.30
CA ARG A 392 10.32 -24.93 18.60
C ARG A 392 11.74 -24.95 19.18
N ASN A 393 12.61 -24.06 18.73
CA ASN A 393 13.79 -23.54 19.43
C ASN A 393 14.44 -22.44 18.54
N ALA A 394 13.70 -21.37 18.29
CA ALA A 394 14.15 -20.20 17.54
C ALA A 394 14.45 -19.03 18.48
N SER A 395 15.33 -19.25 19.44
CA SER A 395 15.97 -18.16 20.19
C SER A 395 17.49 -18.37 20.14
N ALA A 396 18.18 -17.40 19.54
CA ALA A 396 19.64 -17.26 19.46
C ALA A 396 20.43 -18.11 18.42
N ARG A 397 19.95 -18.25 17.17
CA ARG A 397 20.86 -18.52 16.02
C ARG A 397 21.00 -17.27 15.16
N LEU A 398 22.23 -16.96 14.75
CA LEU A 398 22.50 -16.00 13.67
C LEU A 398 21.78 -16.51 12.40
N PRO A 399 21.10 -15.63 11.65
CA PRO A 399 20.43 -16.02 10.40
C PRO A 399 21.46 -16.60 9.43
N ASP A 400 21.18 -17.77 8.87
CA ASP A 400 22.02 -18.39 7.85
C ASP A 400 21.89 -17.64 6.51
N ALA A 401 22.81 -17.88 5.57
CA ALA A 401 22.84 -17.22 4.27
C ALA A 401 21.54 -17.38 3.46
N ASP A 402 20.84 -18.50 3.64
CA ASP A 402 19.53 -18.80 3.03
C ASP A 402 18.40 -17.97 3.65
N ASP A 403 18.41 -17.78 4.97
CA ASP A 403 17.41 -16.98 5.72
C ASP A 403 17.50 -15.49 5.31
N ILE A 404 18.72 -15.02 5.05
CA ILE A 404 18.99 -13.68 4.50
C ILE A 404 18.47 -13.57 3.06
N THR A 405 18.57 -14.62 2.23
CA THR A 405 18.05 -14.59 0.85
C THR A 405 16.54 -14.54 0.82
N GLU A 406 15.93 -15.38 1.63
CA GLU A 406 14.48 -15.45 1.72
C GLU A 406 13.92 -14.10 2.16
N ARG A 407 14.52 -13.46 3.17
CA ARG A 407 14.14 -12.10 3.57
C ARG A 407 14.30 -11.08 2.45
N LEU A 408 15.43 -11.08 1.73
CA LEU A 408 15.68 -10.11 0.64
C LEU A 408 14.71 -10.27 -0.54
N LEU A 409 14.14 -11.46 -0.72
CA LEU A 409 13.16 -11.79 -1.76
C LEU A 409 11.70 -11.68 -1.30
N THR A 410 11.45 -11.36 -0.03
CA THR A 410 10.09 -11.29 0.55
C THR A 410 9.78 -9.98 1.26
N ASP A 411 10.78 -9.31 1.83
CA ASP A 411 10.65 -8.05 2.58
C ASP A 411 10.99 -6.85 1.69
N PHE A 412 9.96 -6.26 1.06
CA PHE A 412 10.07 -5.05 0.22
C PHE A 412 9.47 -3.81 0.89
N SER A 413 9.20 -3.86 2.19
CA SER A 413 8.64 -2.74 2.97
C SER A 413 7.47 -2.05 2.24
N ASN A 414 7.56 -0.74 2.02
CA ASN A 414 6.61 0.14 1.33
C ASN A 414 6.31 -0.28 -0.13
N TRP A 415 7.13 -1.13 -0.76
CA TRP A 415 6.93 -1.61 -2.13
C TRP A 415 6.46 -3.07 -2.21
N SER A 416 6.04 -3.67 -1.09
CA SER A 416 5.54 -5.05 -1.07
C SER A 416 4.36 -5.29 -2.02
N ALA A 417 3.43 -4.32 -2.14
CA ALA A 417 2.28 -4.43 -3.05
C ALA A 417 2.70 -4.42 -4.53
N TYR A 418 3.69 -3.59 -4.90
CA TYR A 418 4.24 -3.55 -6.26
C TYR A 418 4.89 -4.89 -6.61
N VAL A 419 5.75 -5.40 -5.73
CA VAL A 419 6.47 -6.65 -6.00
C VAL A 419 5.53 -7.85 -5.95
N ALA A 420 4.46 -7.82 -5.15
CA ALA A 420 3.45 -8.87 -5.09
C ALA A 420 2.81 -9.18 -6.46
N ALA A 421 2.70 -8.19 -7.34
CA ALA A 421 2.20 -8.38 -8.70
C ALA A 421 3.16 -9.13 -9.64
N THR A 422 4.39 -9.41 -9.20
CA THR A 422 5.46 -10.02 -10.01
C THR A 422 5.67 -9.23 -11.30
N PRO A 423 6.07 -7.95 -11.18
CA PRO A 423 6.23 -7.06 -12.34
C PRO A 423 7.26 -7.63 -13.32
N PRO A 424 7.07 -7.49 -14.64
CA PRO A 424 7.98 -8.00 -15.68
C PRO A 424 9.24 -7.13 -15.79
N VAL A 425 9.94 -6.90 -14.68
CA VAL A 425 11.12 -6.04 -14.59
C VAL A 425 12.27 -6.77 -13.90
N LEU A 426 13.50 -6.40 -14.23
CA LEU A 426 14.67 -6.79 -13.45
C LEU A 426 14.80 -5.82 -12.27
N LEU A 427 14.70 -6.34 -11.06
CA LEU A 427 14.89 -5.56 -9.84
C LEU A 427 16.35 -5.65 -9.39
N ILE A 428 16.94 -4.52 -9.02
CA ILE A 428 18.26 -4.46 -8.38
C ILE A 428 18.08 -3.82 -7.01
N ARG A 429 18.26 -4.62 -5.97
CA ARG A 429 18.26 -4.17 -4.57
C ARG A 429 19.67 -3.86 -4.12
N VAL A 430 19.87 -2.68 -3.53
CA VAL A 430 21.16 -2.22 -3.02
C VAL A 430 21.03 -1.95 -1.52
N THR A 431 21.70 -2.77 -0.72
CA THR A 431 21.70 -2.69 0.74
C THR A 431 23.04 -2.15 1.23
N PRO A 432 23.09 -1.08 2.03
CA PRO A 432 24.33 -0.61 2.63
C PRO A 432 24.88 -1.64 3.63
N LYS A 433 26.20 -1.88 3.59
CA LYS A 433 26.85 -2.83 4.49
C LYS A 433 26.83 -2.34 5.94
N LEU A 434 26.55 -3.26 6.85
CA LEU A 434 26.71 -3.02 8.28
C LEU A 434 28.20 -2.92 8.63
N VAL A 435 28.63 -1.73 9.07
CA VAL A 435 30.00 -1.49 9.48
C VAL A 435 30.10 -1.30 10.98
N GLU A 436 31.16 -1.86 11.57
CA GLU A 436 31.54 -1.57 12.95
C GLU A 436 32.38 -0.29 12.95
N GLY A 437 32.01 0.68 13.80
CA GLY A 437 32.72 1.95 13.92
C GLY A 437 34.19 1.73 14.27
N PHE A 438 35.09 2.58 13.77
CA PHE A 438 36.53 2.44 13.99
C PHE A 438 36.89 2.34 15.49
N TRP A 439 36.39 3.27 16.31
CA TRP A 439 36.58 3.25 17.76
C TRP A 439 35.97 2.01 18.43
N THR A 440 34.87 1.49 17.89
CA THR A 440 34.23 0.27 18.36
C THR A 440 35.10 -0.96 18.09
N LYS A 441 35.73 -1.05 16.91
CA LYS A 441 36.73 -2.08 16.60
C LYS A 441 37.93 -2.01 17.54
N VAL A 442 38.45 -0.80 17.79
CA VAL A 442 39.60 -0.59 18.68
C VAL A 442 39.27 -0.99 20.12
N ALA A 443 38.12 -0.55 20.65
CA ALA A 443 37.66 -0.93 22.00
C ALA A 443 37.44 -2.43 22.13
N ARG A 444 36.85 -3.08 21.11
CA ARG A 444 36.72 -4.55 21.05
C ARG A 444 38.08 -5.24 21.02
N GLY A 445 39.02 -4.73 20.24
CA GLY A 445 40.40 -5.23 20.21
C GLY A 445 41.08 -5.15 21.59
N ALA A 446 40.95 -4.01 22.27
CA ALA A 446 41.48 -3.83 23.63
C ALA A 446 40.82 -4.81 24.63
N ALA A 447 39.51 -4.99 24.58
CA ALA A 447 38.80 -5.94 25.43
C ALA A 447 39.26 -7.40 25.18
N MET A 448 39.54 -7.75 23.92
CA MET A 448 40.08 -9.08 23.58
C MET A 448 41.47 -9.32 24.19
N THR A 449 42.32 -8.29 24.29
CA THR A 449 43.63 -8.42 24.98
C THR A 449 43.48 -8.65 26.49
N GLN A 450 42.33 -8.29 27.06
CA GLN A 450 41.98 -8.50 28.46
C GLN A 450 41.17 -9.80 28.69
N GLY A 451 41.11 -10.68 27.69
CA GLY A 451 40.41 -11.97 27.80
C GLY A 451 38.88 -11.89 27.67
N MET A 452 38.32 -10.73 27.31
CA MET A 452 36.88 -10.57 27.05
C MET A 452 36.57 -10.71 25.56
N SER A 453 35.79 -11.73 25.17
CA SER A 453 35.33 -11.89 23.78
C SER A 453 34.05 -11.10 23.52
N ILE A 454 34.19 -9.87 23.03
CA ILE A 454 33.03 -9.04 22.65
C ILE A 454 32.73 -9.27 21.16
N PRO A 455 31.48 -9.59 20.77
CA PRO A 455 31.11 -9.71 19.35
C PRO A 455 31.15 -8.35 18.63
N PRO A 456 31.30 -8.31 17.29
CA PRO A 456 31.31 -7.06 16.53
C PRO A 456 30.01 -6.27 16.71
N ILE A 457 30.11 -5.01 17.15
CA ILE A 457 28.94 -4.12 17.26
C ILE A 457 28.81 -3.35 15.95
N LYS A 458 28.18 -3.99 14.96
CA LYS A 458 27.91 -3.35 13.68
C LYS A 458 26.73 -2.39 13.83
N ARG A 459 26.89 -1.15 13.39
CA ARG A 459 25.80 -0.17 13.34
C ARG A 459 25.36 0.02 11.90
N LEU A 460 24.08 0.29 11.71
CA LEU A 460 23.60 0.81 10.45
C LEU A 460 24.28 2.15 10.18
N LYS A 461 24.88 2.27 9.00
CA LYS A 461 25.19 3.57 8.40
C LYS A 461 24.09 3.83 7.37
N PRO A 462 23.09 4.69 7.64
CA PRO A 462 22.02 4.97 6.69
C PRO A 462 22.59 5.85 5.57
N ASP A 463 23.22 5.24 4.57
CA ASP A 463 24.09 5.99 3.67
C ASP A 463 23.91 5.62 2.18
N PHE A 464 22.83 4.98 1.73
CA PHE A 464 22.56 4.85 0.28
C PHE A 464 21.94 6.13 -0.28
N ALA A 465 22.58 6.73 -1.31
CA ALA A 465 22.03 7.90 -1.99
C ALA A 465 21.30 7.52 -3.28
N ARG A 466 22.02 6.87 -4.20
CA ARG A 466 21.53 6.50 -5.53
C ARG A 466 22.43 5.47 -6.21
N MET A 467 21.91 4.84 -7.25
CA MET A 467 22.62 4.00 -8.21
C MET A 467 22.44 4.55 -9.63
N ARG A 468 23.45 4.39 -10.47
CA ARG A 468 23.38 4.54 -11.93
C ARG A 468 23.84 3.24 -12.59
N ALA A 469 23.20 2.85 -13.68
CA ALA A 469 23.52 1.63 -14.42
C ALA A 469 23.99 1.98 -15.85
N PHE A 470 24.94 1.21 -16.38
CA PHE A 470 25.54 1.46 -17.68
C PHE A 470 25.65 0.18 -18.51
N CYS A 471 25.41 0.30 -19.81
CA CYS A 471 25.67 -0.69 -20.85
C CYS A 471 26.76 -0.13 -21.77
N GLY A 472 27.99 -0.61 -21.60
CA GLY A 472 29.17 0.05 -22.14
C GLY A 472 29.32 1.46 -21.55
N ALA A 473 29.34 2.47 -22.41
CA ALA A 473 29.38 3.88 -22.00
C ALA A 473 27.99 4.52 -21.86
N ALA A 474 26.92 3.86 -22.34
CA ALA A 474 25.57 4.41 -22.31
C ALA A 474 24.93 4.20 -20.94
N GLU A 475 24.41 5.27 -20.34
CA GLU A 475 23.62 5.17 -19.12
C GLU A 475 22.24 4.60 -19.42
N ILE A 476 21.80 3.68 -18.57
CA ILE A 476 20.47 3.10 -18.60
C ILE A 476 19.67 3.75 -17.49
N VAL A 477 18.63 4.48 -17.89
CA VAL A 477 17.66 5.05 -16.96
C VAL A 477 16.75 3.91 -16.47
N PRO A 478 16.59 3.72 -15.15
CA PRO A 478 15.66 2.74 -14.62
C PRO A 478 14.21 3.12 -14.99
N VAL A 479 13.34 2.12 -15.08
CA VAL A 479 11.90 2.35 -15.11
C VAL A 479 11.46 2.98 -13.80
N HIS A 480 11.97 2.48 -12.66
CA HIS A 480 11.68 3.06 -11.36
C HIS A 480 12.91 3.08 -10.44
N PRO A 481 13.29 4.23 -9.86
CA PRO A 481 14.38 4.35 -8.89
C PRO A 481 13.85 4.37 -7.43
N PHE A 482 13.25 3.27 -6.99
CA PHE A 482 12.64 3.19 -5.66
C PHE A 482 13.66 3.16 -4.50
N LYS A 483 13.14 3.44 -3.31
CA LYS A 483 13.78 3.29 -2.02
C LYS A 483 12.91 2.44 -1.10
N LEU A 484 13.56 1.52 -0.37
CA LEU A 484 12.93 0.75 0.70
C LEU A 484 13.31 1.39 2.02
N GLU A 485 12.31 1.71 2.84
CA GLU A 485 12.53 2.29 4.16
C GLU A 485 12.19 1.24 5.24
N HIS A 486 13.17 0.87 6.05
CA HIS A 486 12.95 -0.01 7.20
C HIS A 486 13.22 0.76 8.48
N ARG A 487 12.21 0.85 9.36
CA ARG A 487 12.39 1.44 10.68
C ARG A 487 13.18 0.48 11.56
N VAL A 488 14.35 0.92 12.02
CA VAL A 488 15.27 0.09 12.84
C VAL A 488 15.20 0.49 14.31
N SER A 489 15.03 1.79 14.59
CA SER A 489 14.80 2.33 15.93
C SER A 489 13.82 3.51 15.84
N ASP A 490 13.55 4.17 16.96
CA ASP A 490 12.71 5.37 16.97
C ASP A 490 13.30 6.50 16.10
N ASN A 491 14.63 6.56 16.00
CA ASN A 491 15.35 7.63 15.31
C ASN A 491 16.13 7.17 14.08
N ASP A 492 16.28 5.86 13.85
CA ASP A 492 17.05 5.32 12.74
C ASP A 492 16.17 4.59 11.73
N THR A 493 16.26 5.01 10.47
CA THR A 493 15.65 4.33 9.33
C THR A 493 16.74 3.84 8.39
N LEU A 494 16.71 2.55 8.07
CA LEU A 494 17.50 1.97 6.99
C LEU A 494 16.87 2.37 5.67
N VAL A 495 17.67 2.94 4.78
CA VAL A 495 17.25 3.19 3.40
C VAL A 495 18.07 2.31 2.48
N GLU A 496 17.38 1.52 1.68
CA GLU A 496 17.95 0.70 0.61
C GLU A 496 17.50 1.21 -0.75
N GLY A 497 18.30 0.95 -1.79
CA GLY A 497 17.88 1.19 -3.17
C GLY A 497 17.11 -0.01 -3.72
N LEU A 498 16.04 0.23 -4.48
CA LEU A 498 15.36 -0.79 -5.28
C LEU A 498 15.10 -0.22 -6.67
N TYR A 499 15.81 -0.71 -7.67
CA TYR A 499 15.74 -0.17 -9.03
C TYR A 499 15.08 -1.17 -9.96
N ALA A 500 14.02 -0.76 -10.65
CA ALA A 500 13.35 -1.55 -11.69
C ALA A 500 13.89 -1.19 -13.07
N PHE A 501 14.31 -2.19 -13.83
CA PHE A 501 14.76 -2.03 -15.21
C PHE A 501 13.90 -2.87 -16.15
N ASP A 502 13.73 -2.37 -17.37
CA ASP A 502 13.13 -3.15 -18.45
C ASP A 502 13.94 -4.46 -18.67
N PRO A 503 13.29 -5.60 -18.98
CA PRO A 503 13.96 -6.88 -19.20
C PRO A 503 15.08 -6.86 -20.26
N GLY A 504 14.97 -5.96 -21.23
CA GLY A 504 15.94 -5.77 -22.29
C GLY A 504 17.08 -4.80 -21.95
N ALA A 505 16.97 -4.05 -20.86
CA ALA A 505 17.90 -2.97 -20.54
C ALA A 505 19.31 -3.49 -20.21
N LEU A 506 19.40 -4.59 -19.45
CA LEU A 506 20.65 -5.24 -19.09
C LEU A 506 20.79 -6.58 -19.83
N ALA A 507 21.21 -6.49 -21.09
CA ALA A 507 21.26 -7.62 -22.02
C ALA A 507 22.69 -8.09 -22.33
N PRO A 508 22.88 -9.32 -22.84
CA PRO A 508 24.17 -9.81 -23.31
C PRO A 508 24.75 -9.01 -24.48
N ALA A 509 23.94 -8.18 -25.15
CA ALA A 509 24.39 -7.23 -26.16
C ALA A 509 25.27 -6.11 -25.57
N CYS A 510 25.22 -5.87 -24.26
CA CYS A 510 26.11 -4.95 -23.59
C CYS A 510 27.53 -5.51 -23.55
N THR A 511 28.51 -4.75 -24.07
CA THR A 511 29.93 -5.11 -23.96
C THR A 511 30.36 -5.28 -22.50
N THR A 512 29.88 -4.39 -21.64
CA THR A 512 30.06 -4.42 -20.19
C THR A 512 28.81 -3.88 -19.51
N VAL A 513 28.44 -4.47 -18.37
CA VAL A 513 27.39 -3.91 -17.50
C VAL A 513 28.05 -3.40 -16.22
N THR A 514 27.85 -2.13 -15.90
CA THR A 514 28.48 -1.49 -14.73
C THR A 514 27.44 -0.76 -13.89
N LEU A 515 27.51 -0.92 -12.58
CA LEU A 515 26.73 -0.16 -11.61
C LEU A 515 27.65 0.83 -10.88
N GLN A 516 27.21 2.07 -10.79
CA GLN A 516 27.86 3.13 -10.02
C GLN A 516 26.98 3.45 -8.82
N LEU A 517 27.48 3.15 -7.62
CA LEU A 517 26.76 3.29 -6.35
C LEU A 517 27.31 4.50 -5.60
N TYR A 518 26.41 5.28 -5.00
CA TYR A 518 26.76 6.51 -4.32
C TYR A 518 26.27 6.48 -2.88
N SER A 519 27.17 6.89 -1.98
CA SER A 519 26.82 7.09 -0.58
C SER A 519 26.26 8.49 -0.34
N ALA A 520 25.30 8.63 0.58
CA ALA A 520 24.80 9.93 1.02
C ALA A 520 25.90 10.80 1.67
N LYS A 521 26.92 10.19 2.28
CA LYS A 521 28.05 10.91 2.89
C LYS A 521 29.09 11.36 1.90
N GLU A 522 29.32 10.57 0.86
CA GLU A 522 30.32 10.81 -0.16
C GLU A 522 29.64 10.80 -1.55
N PRO A 523 28.72 11.75 -1.84
CA PRO A 523 27.87 11.70 -3.04
C PRO A 523 28.64 11.86 -4.36
N GLN A 524 29.92 12.27 -4.29
CA GLN A 524 30.82 12.40 -5.43
C GLN A 524 31.75 11.20 -5.60
N LYS A 525 31.86 10.34 -4.58
CA LYS A 525 32.68 9.13 -4.66
C LYS A 525 31.80 7.97 -5.11
N THR A 526 32.26 7.28 -6.13
CA THR A 526 31.54 6.14 -6.70
C THR A 526 32.15 4.85 -6.23
N ASP A 527 31.30 3.95 -5.72
CA ASP A 527 31.62 2.55 -5.56
C ASP A 527 31.15 1.78 -6.81
N MET A 528 32.09 1.22 -7.57
CA MET A 528 31.81 0.64 -8.89
C MET A 528 31.71 -0.87 -8.81
N LEU A 529 30.65 -1.42 -9.42
CA LEU A 529 30.46 -2.86 -9.60
C LEU A 529 30.44 -3.20 -11.09
N LEU A 530 31.36 -4.07 -11.52
CA LEU A 530 31.30 -4.72 -12.83
C LEU A 530 30.46 -5.99 -12.72
N VAL A 531 29.33 -6.05 -13.42
CA VAL A 531 28.45 -7.22 -13.40
C VAL A 531 29.02 -8.30 -14.32
N HIS A 532 29.22 -9.50 -13.79
CA HIS A 532 29.80 -10.60 -14.58
C HIS A 532 28.91 -10.98 -15.76
N ALA A 533 29.51 -11.22 -16.93
CA ALA A 533 28.77 -11.59 -18.15
C ALA A 533 27.87 -12.83 -17.97
N LYS A 534 28.30 -13.81 -17.15
CA LYS A 534 27.48 -14.99 -16.82
C LYS A 534 26.18 -14.63 -16.10
N VAL A 535 26.21 -13.61 -15.26
CA VAL A 535 25.07 -13.13 -14.49
C VAL A 535 24.09 -12.40 -15.41
N VAL A 536 24.60 -11.54 -16.30
CA VAL A 536 23.80 -10.89 -17.36
C VAL A 536 23.15 -11.94 -18.28
N GLN A 537 23.89 -12.96 -18.69
CA GLN A 537 23.36 -14.06 -19.50
C GLN A 537 22.24 -14.80 -18.78
N GLN A 538 22.37 -15.02 -17.46
CA GLN A 538 21.34 -15.69 -16.69
C GLN A 538 20.06 -14.86 -16.60
N PHE A 539 20.15 -13.55 -16.35
CA PHE A 539 18.96 -12.67 -16.35
C PHE A 539 18.26 -12.74 -17.70
N TRP A 540 19.04 -12.68 -18.78
CA TRP A 540 18.51 -12.81 -20.13
C TRP A 540 17.71 -14.10 -20.29
N GLN A 541 18.21 -15.25 -19.81
CA GLN A 541 17.47 -16.51 -19.86
C GLN A 541 16.22 -16.52 -18.97
N ASP A 542 16.27 -15.93 -17.77
CA ASP A 542 15.11 -15.85 -16.87
C ASP A 542 13.93 -15.10 -17.53
N PHE A 543 14.20 -14.13 -18.40
CA PHE A 543 13.19 -13.40 -19.17
C PHE A 543 12.83 -14.04 -20.53
N ALA A 544 13.39 -15.20 -20.88
CA ALA A 544 13.05 -15.88 -22.14
C ALA A 544 11.55 -16.18 -22.29
N PRO A 545 10.82 -16.65 -21.26
CA PRO A 545 9.37 -16.87 -21.37
C PRO A 545 8.60 -15.60 -21.69
N TYR A 546 8.99 -14.48 -21.07
CA TYR A 546 8.36 -13.17 -21.31
C TYR A 546 8.57 -12.67 -22.75
N ARG A 547 9.76 -12.91 -23.33
CA ARG A 547 10.05 -12.54 -24.72
C ARG A 547 9.43 -13.49 -25.76
N ALA A 548 9.10 -14.72 -25.38
CA ALA A 548 8.52 -15.72 -26.28
C ALA A 548 7.04 -15.43 -26.60
N VAL A 549 6.34 -14.75 -25.69
CA VAL A 549 4.95 -14.31 -25.90
C VAL A 549 4.95 -13.07 -26.80
N LYS A 550 4.39 -13.20 -28.01
CA LYS A 550 4.25 -12.09 -28.97
C LYS A 550 3.08 -11.19 -28.63
#